data_AF-A0A1A8N039-F1
#
_entry.id   AF-A0A1A8N039-F1
#
_cell.length_a   1.000
_cell.length_b   1.000
_cell.length_c   1.000
_cell.angle_alpha   90.00
_cell.angle_beta   90.00
_cell.angle_gamma   90.00
#
_symmetry.space_group_name_H-M   'P 1'
#
loop_
_entity.id
_entity.type
_entity.pdbx_description
1 polymer ?
#
loop_
_entity_poly.entity_id
_entity_poly.type
_entity_poly.pdbx_seq_one_letter_code
_entity_poly.pdbx_strand_id
1 'polypeptide(L)'
;QKYETVNKRTNIPGTDDKQRKTNNRKKERSQQKNRNAERQEPKPAITPPHIKGATEKARATMKKQNINTPTKQNTTARSRPAHPKDKTPAGPKCGVAHEIPRELRNKTHIGETGRQPNTRTTEHRKEREKETNRTHTRAAKQDAESTTRKSAITDHCTRETHIMDWDN
;
A
#
# COMPACT_ATOMS: atom_id res chain seq x y z
N GLN A 1 -82.21 18.39 -5.88
CA GLN A 1 -81.30 17.54 -6.70
C GLN A 1 -79.88 17.87 -6.24
N LYS A 2 -79.01 16.99 -5.73
CA LYS A 2 -78.75 15.57 -6.00
C LYS A 2 -78.04 14.93 -4.77
N TYR A 3 -78.68 13.96 -4.12
CA TYR A 3 -78.26 12.55 -3.92
C TYR A 3 -76.94 12.29 -3.18
N GLU A 4 -77.05 11.89 -1.91
CA GLU A 4 -76.05 11.10 -1.18
C GLU A 4 -76.13 9.63 -1.63
N THR A 5 -75.00 9.05 -2.04
CA THR A 5 -74.88 7.63 -2.39
C THR A 5 -74.39 6.82 -1.19
N VAL A 6 -75.32 6.09 -0.57
CA VAL A 6 -75.04 5.07 0.45
C VAL A 6 -74.48 3.81 -0.23
N ASN A 7 -73.20 3.52 -0.07
CA ASN A 7 -72.60 2.26 -0.51
C ASN A 7 -72.94 1.12 0.47
N LYS A 8 -74.02 0.39 0.18
CA LYS A 8 -74.35 -0.89 0.85
C LYS A 8 -73.49 -2.00 0.24
N ARG A 9 -72.46 -2.47 0.96
CA ARG A 9 -71.80 -3.76 0.64
C ARG A 9 -72.58 -4.89 1.30
N THR A 10 -73.24 -5.69 0.47
CA THR A 10 -73.83 -6.98 0.85
C THR A 10 -72.72 -7.99 1.14
N ASN A 11 -72.63 -8.47 2.38
CA ASN A 11 -71.76 -9.60 2.74
C ASN A 11 -72.39 -10.90 2.24
N ILE A 12 -71.71 -11.59 1.32
CA ILE A 12 -72.04 -12.97 0.93
C ILE A 12 -71.23 -13.91 1.85
N PRO A 13 -71.86 -14.71 2.72
CA PRO A 13 -71.12 -15.61 3.60
C PRO A 13 -70.70 -16.87 2.84
N GLY A 14 -69.40 -17.15 2.75
CA GLY A 14 -68.94 -18.44 2.19
C GLY A 14 -67.46 -18.61 1.87
N THR A 15 -66.62 -17.56 1.91
CA THR A 15 -65.22 -17.67 1.44
C THR A 15 -64.15 -17.74 2.54
N ASP A 16 -64.51 -17.55 3.81
CA ASP A 16 -63.50 -17.36 4.88
C ASP A 16 -62.92 -18.67 5.45
N ASP A 17 -63.65 -19.79 5.37
CA ASP A 17 -63.23 -21.04 6.02
C ASP A 17 -62.14 -21.80 5.26
N LYS A 18 -62.08 -21.65 3.92
CA LYS A 18 -61.04 -22.31 3.12
C LYS A 18 -59.68 -21.62 3.27
N GLN A 19 -59.64 -20.30 3.43
CA GLN A 19 -58.39 -19.56 3.61
C GLN A 19 -57.77 -19.76 5.00
N ARG A 20 -58.60 -19.93 6.04
CA ARG A 20 -58.13 -20.19 7.42
C ARG A 20 -57.43 -21.55 7.55
N LYS A 21 -57.95 -22.61 6.92
CA LYS A 21 -57.36 -23.97 7.00
C LYS A 21 -56.00 -24.09 6.30
N THR A 22 -55.78 -23.39 5.19
CA THR A 22 -54.51 -23.45 4.45
C THR A 22 -53.37 -22.70 5.14
N ASN A 23 -53.69 -21.62 5.86
CA ASN A 23 -52.70 -20.81 6.55
C ASN A 23 -52.17 -21.48 7.82
N ASN A 24 -53.02 -22.22 8.56
CA ASN A 24 -52.59 -22.95 9.76
C ASN A 24 -51.63 -24.12 9.43
N ARG A 25 -51.91 -24.89 8.37
CA ARG A 25 -51.02 -25.98 7.92
C ARG A 25 -49.65 -25.51 7.47
N LYS A 26 -49.55 -24.28 6.94
CA LYS A 26 -48.28 -23.66 6.54
C LYS A 26 -47.52 -23.10 7.74
N LYS A 27 -48.23 -22.60 8.75
CA LYS A 27 -47.65 -22.07 9.99
C LYS A 27 -47.07 -23.17 10.87
N GLU A 28 -47.77 -24.29 11.03
CA GLU A 28 -47.28 -25.46 11.81
C GLU A 28 -46.03 -26.09 11.19
N ARG A 29 -45.98 -26.22 9.85
CA ARG A 29 -44.81 -26.76 9.15
C ARG A 29 -43.58 -25.85 9.20
N SER A 30 -43.78 -24.55 9.44
CA SER A 30 -42.69 -23.57 9.60
C SER A 30 -42.14 -23.47 11.02
N GLN A 31 -42.91 -23.89 12.03
CA GLN A 31 -42.49 -23.82 13.44
C GLN A 31 -41.68 -25.04 13.92
N GLN A 32 -41.73 -26.16 13.20
CA GLN A 32 -41.06 -27.39 13.64
C GLN A 32 -39.58 -27.51 13.20
N LYS A 33 -39.03 -26.54 12.44
CA LYS A 33 -37.66 -26.62 11.89
C LYS A 33 -36.61 -25.74 12.57
N ASN A 34 -36.92 -25.14 13.71
CA ASN A 34 -35.99 -24.31 14.49
C ASN A 34 -35.83 -24.82 15.93
N ARG A 35 -35.43 -26.08 16.10
CA ARG A 35 -34.91 -26.58 17.37
C ARG A 35 -33.55 -27.23 17.10
N ASN A 36 -32.49 -26.64 17.65
CA ASN A 36 -31.07 -26.94 17.49
C ASN A 36 -30.41 -26.61 16.14
N ALA A 37 -30.10 -25.33 15.95
CA ALA A 37 -28.84 -24.96 15.32
C ALA A 37 -28.01 -24.24 16.39
N GLU A 38 -27.13 -24.98 17.05
CA GLU A 38 -26.08 -24.42 17.91
C GLU A 38 -25.37 -23.32 17.13
N ARG A 39 -25.40 -22.10 17.66
CA ARG A 39 -24.82 -20.91 17.02
C ARG A 39 -23.30 -21.03 17.08
N GLN A 40 -22.73 -21.83 16.18
CA GLN A 40 -21.29 -21.87 16.00
C GLN A 40 -20.83 -20.45 15.59
N GLU A 41 -19.93 -19.87 16.39
CA GLU A 41 -19.19 -18.67 16.03
C GLU A 41 -18.64 -18.85 14.60
N PRO A 42 -18.90 -17.93 13.66
CA PRO A 42 -18.48 -18.10 12.29
C PRO A 42 -16.95 -18.14 12.25
N LYS A 43 -16.40 -19.32 11.95
CA LYS A 43 -14.96 -19.51 11.69
C LYS A 43 -14.52 -18.45 10.68
N PRO A 44 -13.35 -17.80 10.86
CA PRO A 44 -12.85 -16.82 9.91
C PRO A 44 -12.63 -17.52 8.56
N ALA A 45 -13.59 -17.35 7.65
CA ALA A 45 -13.53 -17.87 6.30
C ALA A 45 -12.78 -16.86 5.44
N ILE A 46 -11.58 -17.24 5.00
CA ILE A 46 -10.83 -16.47 4.00
C ILE A 46 -11.62 -16.56 2.69
N THR A 47 -12.39 -15.52 2.38
CA THR A 47 -13.16 -15.43 1.13
C THR A 47 -12.26 -14.88 0.02
N PRO A 48 -11.95 -15.66 -1.03
CA PRO A 48 -11.13 -15.15 -2.11
C PRO A 48 -11.84 -14.02 -2.87
N PRO A 49 -11.04 -13.09 -3.44
CA PRO A 49 -11.51 -12.02 -4.29
C PRO A 49 -12.31 -12.52 -5.50
N HIS A 50 -13.47 -11.94 -5.82
CA HIS A 50 -14.24 -12.25 -7.05
C HIS A 50 -13.52 -11.68 -8.27
N ILE A 51 -13.07 -12.58 -9.14
CA ILE A 51 -12.45 -12.27 -10.42
C ILE A 51 -13.38 -12.80 -11.50
N LYS A 52 -13.92 -11.89 -12.32
CA LYS A 52 -14.89 -12.21 -13.38
C LYS A 52 -14.31 -13.27 -14.32
N GLY A 53 -15.08 -14.31 -14.60
CA GLY A 53 -14.73 -15.45 -15.45
C GLY A 53 -13.86 -16.54 -14.81
N ALA A 54 -13.07 -16.21 -13.78
CA ALA A 54 -12.18 -17.18 -13.12
C ALA A 54 -12.82 -17.78 -11.86
N THR A 55 -13.35 -16.93 -10.99
CA THR A 55 -13.91 -17.38 -9.71
C THR A 55 -15.23 -18.13 -9.84
N GLU A 56 -16.00 -17.86 -10.89
CA GLU A 56 -17.24 -18.56 -11.21
C GLU A 56 -16.95 -19.99 -11.64
N LYS A 57 -15.91 -20.20 -12.48
CA LYS A 57 -15.45 -21.52 -12.88
C LYS A 57 -14.94 -22.31 -11.67
N ALA A 58 -14.09 -21.69 -10.84
CA ALA A 58 -13.59 -22.31 -9.63
C ALA A 58 -14.72 -22.68 -8.64
N ARG A 59 -15.68 -21.77 -8.42
CA ARG A 59 -16.85 -22.01 -7.57
C ARG A 59 -17.74 -23.12 -8.13
N ALA A 60 -17.93 -23.18 -9.44
CA ALA A 60 -18.72 -24.24 -10.08
C ALA A 60 -18.09 -25.63 -9.87
N THR A 61 -16.76 -25.75 -10.00
CA THR A 61 -16.03 -27.00 -9.74
C THR A 61 -16.09 -27.39 -8.27
N MET A 62 -15.85 -26.46 -7.34
CA MET A 62 -15.89 -26.75 -5.90
C MET A 62 -17.30 -27.12 -5.41
N LYS A 63 -18.35 -26.52 -5.98
CA LYS A 63 -19.74 -26.86 -5.68
C LYS A 63 -20.08 -28.32 -6.04
N LYS A 64 -19.46 -28.89 -7.09
CA LYS A 64 -19.64 -30.31 -7.45
C LYS A 64 -19.13 -31.25 -6.35
N GLN A 65 -18.12 -30.81 -5.60
CA GLN A 65 -17.56 -31.53 -4.45
C GLN A 65 -18.25 -31.14 -3.12
N ASN A 66 -19.40 -30.48 -3.20
CA ASN A 66 -20.17 -30.00 -2.04
C ASN A 66 -19.39 -29.01 -1.15
N ILE A 67 -18.38 -28.33 -1.71
CA ILE A 67 -17.60 -27.30 -1.02
C ILE A 67 -18.20 -25.93 -1.33
N ASN A 68 -18.65 -25.22 -0.29
CA ASN A 68 -19.12 -23.85 -0.43
C ASN A 68 -17.93 -22.88 -0.45
N THR A 69 -17.75 -22.16 -1.57
CA THR A 69 -16.70 -21.15 -1.73
C THR A 69 -17.30 -19.75 -1.77
N PRO A 70 -17.50 -19.08 -0.62
CA PRO A 70 -17.89 -17.68 -0.61
C PRO A 70 -16.77 -16.80 -1.19
N THR A 71 -17.07 -16.05 -2.25
CA THR A 71 -16.17 -15.05 -2.83
C THR A 71 -16.66 -13.66 -2.47
N LYS A 72 -15.73 -12.75 -2.16
CA LYS A 72 -16.06 -11.35 -1.90
C LYS A 72 -15.83 -10.54 -3.17
N GLN A 73 -16.79 -9.71 -3.57
CA GLN A 73 -16.56 -8.78 -4.67
C GLN A 73 -15.45 -7.79 -4.28
N ASN A 74 -14.46 -7.66 -5.14
CA ASN A 74 -13.31 -6.81 -4.90
C ASN A 74 -13.72 -5.36 -4.97
N THR A 75 -13.83 -4.76 -3.79
CA THR A 75 -13.00 -3.62 -3.41
C THR A 75 -13.06 -2.44 -4.39
N THR A 76 -13.97 -1.50 -4.09
CA THR A 76 -13.94 -0.13 -4.62
C THR A 76 -12.52 0.43 -4.55
N ALA A 77 -12.15 1.32 -5.48
CA ALA A 77 -10.81 1.92 -5.60
C ALA A 77 -10.17 2.30 -4.24
N ARG A 78 -11.00 2.70 -3.27
CA ARG A 78 -10.64 3.04 -1.88
C ARG A 78 -9.93 1.93 -1.08
N SER A 79 -10.12 0.67 -1.43
CA SER A 79 -9.53 -0.49 -0.72
C SER A 79 -8.35 -1.10 -1.46
N ARG A 80 -7.94 -0.49 -2.57
CA ARG A 80 -6.63 -0.76 -3.19
C ARG A 80 -5.57 -0.05 -2.35
N PRO A 81 -4.47 -0.73 -1.99
CA PRO A 81 -3.35 -0.07 -1.32
C PRO A 81 -2.88 1.11 -2.15
N ALA A 82 -2.80 2.30 -1.54
CA ALA A 82 -2.35 3.52 -2.20
C ALA A 82 -0.89 3.41 -2.69
N HIS A 83 -0.11 2.51 -2.09
CA HIS A 83 1.27 2.24 -2.43
C HIS A 83 1.44 0.73 -2.70
N PRO A 84 1.30 0.29 -3.96
CA PRO A 84 1.48 -1.11 -4.35
C PRO A 84 2.92 -1.61 -4.21
N LYS A 85 3.88 -0.69 -4.02
CA LYS A 85 5.30 -0.97 -3.85
C LYS A 85 5.78 -0.39 -2.53
N ASP A 86 6.74 -1.08 -1.91
CA ASP A 86 7.44 -0.58 -0.74
C ASP A 86 8.23 0.68 -1.08
N LYS A 87 8.26 1.62 -0.14
CA LYS A 87 9.09 2.82 -0.27
C LYS A 87 10.55 2.40 -0.18
N THR A 88 11.30 2.56 -1.26
CA THR A 88 12.75 2.40 -1.22
C THR A 88 13.39 3.56 -0.45
N PRO A 89 14.30 3.27 0.50
CA PRO A 89 15.03 4.32 1.22
C PRO A 89 15.90 5.13 0.24
N ALA A 90 16.27 6.36 0.60
CA ALA A 90 17.01 7.26 -0.30
C ALA A 90 18.45 6.80 -0.57
N GLY A 91 19.12 6.20 0.42
CA GLY A 91 20.54 5.80 0.34
C GLY A 91 20.92 4.86 -0.83
N PRO A 92 20.15 3.81 -1.16
CA PRO A 92 20.49 2.90 -2.27
C PRO A 92 19.97 3.34 -3.64
N LYS A 93 19.36 4.53 -3.78
CA LYS A 93 18.85 5.01 -5.07
C LYS A 93 19.99 5.60 -5.91
N CYS A 94 20.11 5.18 -7.16
CA CYS A 94 21.02 5.76 -8.14
C CYS A 94 20.35 6.91 -8.91
N GLY A 95 21.14 7.82 -9.49
CA GLY A 95 20.62 8.94 -10.28
C GLY A 95 19.89 9.98 -9.43
N VAL A 96 20.29 10.10 -8.15
CA VAL A 96 19.72 11.05 -7.21
C VAL A 96 20.74 12.16 -6.96
N ALA A 97 20.26 13.39 -6.92
CA ALA A 97 21.04 14.52 -6.44
C ALA A 97 21.31 14.33 -4.94
N HIS A 98 22.58 14.37 -4.55
CA HIS A 98 22.98 14.25 -3.15
C HIS A 98 23.55 15.58 -2.68
N GLU A 99 23.35 15.81 -1.39
CA GLU A 99 23.72 17.02 -0.69
C GLU A 99 24.78 16.66 0.36
N ILE A 100 25.92 17.34 0.36
CA ILE A 100 26.94 17.21 1.42
C ILE A 100 27.22 18.61 1.98
N PRO A 101 26.78 18.89 3.23
CA PRO A 101 26.99 20.18 3.87
C PRO A 101 28.45 20.40 4.29
N ARG A 102 28.80 21.66 4.51
CA ARG A 102 30.10 22.07 5.06
C ARG A 102 29.92 22.45 6.53
N GLU A 103 30.85 22.07 7.39
CA GLU A 103 30.76 22.32 8.84
C GLU A 103 30.76 23.81 9.19
N LEU A 104 31.55 24.62 8.47
CA LEU A 104 31.85 26.01 8.85
C LEU A 104 31.18 27.08 7.97
N ARG A 105 30.45 26.68 6.92
CA ARG A 105 29.86 27.62 5.98
C ARG A 105 28.52 27.09 5.47
N ASN A 106 27.55 27.98 5.28
CA ASN A 106 26.24 27.71 4.66
C ASN A 106 26.33 27.39 3.14
N LYS A 107 27.47 26.85 2.69
CA LYS A 107 27.66 26.36 1.33
C LYS A 107 27.58 24.86 1.36
N THR A 108 26.79 24.33 0.46
CA THR A 108 26.57 22.90 0.34
C THR A 108 27.15 22.42 -0.99
N HIS A 109 27.78 21.25 -0.99
CA HIS A 109 28.09 20.56 -2.23
C HIS A 109 26.85 19.79 -2.72
N ILE A 110 26.35 20.15 -3.90
CA ILE A 110 25.27 19.44 -4.58
C ILE A 110 25.87 18.75 -5.80
N GLY A 111 25.70 17.44 -5.88
CA GLY A 111 26.17 16.65 -7.01
C GLY A 111 25.15 15.62 -7.45
N GLU A 112 25.15 15.30 -8.73
CA GLU A 112 24.44 14.12 -9.24
C GLU A 112 25.40 12.92 -9.27
N THR A 113 24.91 11.75 -8.86
CA THR A 113 25.69 10.51 -8.93
C THR A 113 24.88 9.40 -9.60
N GLY A 114 25.48 8.79 -10.63
CA GLY A 114 24.95 7.57 -11.24
C GLY A 114 25.11 6.32 -10.34
N ARG A 115 25.97 6.39 -9.32
CA ARG A 115 26.14 5.37 -8.27
C ARG A 115 25.29 5.72 -7.05
N GLN A 116 25.11 4.77 -6.14
CA GLN A 116 24.44 5.03 -4.86
C GLN A 116 25.17 6.17 -4.11
N PRO A 117 24.44 7.16 -3.55
CA PRO A 117 25.03 8.28 -2.83
C PRO A 117 25.92 7.81 -1.69
N ASN A 118 25.52 6.78 -0.94
CA ASN A 118 26.33 6.22 0.15
C ASN A 118 27.73 5.78 -0.34
N THR A 119 27.81 5.09 -1.48
CA THR A 119 29.08 4.69 -2.07
C THR A 119 29.91 5.91 -2.45
N ARG A 120 29.29 6.89 -3.10
CA ARG A 120 29.96 8.11 -3.55
C ARG A 120 30.53 8.93 -2.38
N THR A 121 29.75 9.09 -1.31
CA THR A 121 30.17 9.77 -0.07
C THR A 121 31.38 9.06 0.56
N THR A 122 31.38 7.73 0.62
CA THR A 122 32.53 6.99 1.17
C THR A 122 33.79 7.10 0.32
N GLU A 123 33.66 7.16 -1.01
CA GLU A 123 34.79 7.40 -1.92
C GLU A 123 35.41 8.77 -1.68
N HIS A 124 34.58 9.80 -1.57
CA HIS A 124 35.01 11.16 -1.31
C HIS A 124 35.71 11.30 0.05
N ARG A 125 35.15 10.69 1.10
CA ARG A 125 35.77 10.64 2.43
C ARG A 125 37.13 9.94 2.41
N LYS A 126 37.22 8.76 1.78
CA LYS A 126 38.49 8.01 1.65
C LYS A 126 39.56 8.79 0.89
N GLU A 127 39.19 9.51 -0.16
CA GLU A 127 40.13 10.33 -0.92
C GLU A 127 40.62 11.53 -0.09
N ARG A 128 39.73 12.14 0.69
CA ARG A 128 40.08 13.20 1.65
C ARG A 128 41.04 12.70 2.72
N GLU A 129 40.75 11.56 3.36
CA GLU A 129 41.61 10.99 4.41
C GLU A 129 43.02 10.67 3.87
N LYS A 130 43.12 10.16 2.64
CA LYS A 130 44.43 9.95 2.00
C LYS A 130 45.20 11.26 1.82
N GLU A 131 44.50 12.34 1.49
CA GLU A 131 45.11 13.64 1.31
C GLU A 131 45.57 14.26 2.63
N THR A 132 44.75 14.21 3.67
CA THR A 132 45.13 14.75 4.99
C THR A 132 46.33 14.03 5.58
N ASN A 133 46.54 12.76 5.20
CA ASN A 133 47.69 11.96 5.63
C ASN A 133 48.95 12.18 4.77
N ARG A 134 48.91 13.01 3.72
CA ARG A 134 50.11 13.31 2.91
C ARG A 134 50.97 14.36 3.59
N THR A 135 52.28 14.17 3.55
CA THR A 135 53.25 15.16 4.03
C THR A 135 53.15 16.45 3.23
N HIS A 136 52.80 17.56 3.91
CA HIS A 136 52.66 18.88 3.29
C HIS A 136 54.03 19.55 3.14
N THR A 137 54.81 19.13 2.16
CA THR A 137 56.02 19.87 1.73
C THR A 137 55.66 20.94 0.69
N ARG A 138 56.49 21.97 0.58
CA ARG A 138 56.27 23.07 -0.39
C ARG A 138 56.16 22.58 -1.84
N ALA A 139 56.96 21.57 -2.22
CA ALA A 139 56.88 20.92 -3.53
C ALA A 139 55.58 20.13 -3.69
N ALA A 140 55.20 19.31 -2.71
CA ALA A 140 53.96 18.54 -2.74
C ALA A 140 52.70 19.44 -2.84
N LYS A 141 52.74 20.64 -2.27
CA LYS A 141 51.66 21.64 -2.39
C LYS A 141 51.53 22.17 -3.83
N GLN A 142 52.64 22.49 -4.49
CA GLN A 142 52.63 22.96 -5.89
C GLN A 142 52.16 21.85 -6.85
N ASP A 143 52.56 20.61 -6.61
CA ASP A 143 52.09 19.45 -7.38
C ASP A 143 50.58 19.21 -7.17
N ALA A 144 50.09 19.36 -5.94
CA ALA A 144 48.68 19.21 -5.60
C ALA A 144 47.78 20.33 -6.18
N GLU A 145 48.29 21.56 -6.28
CA GLU A 145 47.56 22.70 -6.87
C GLU A 145 47.49 22.61 -8.40
N SER A 146 48.48 21.98 -9.04
CA SER A 146 48.54 21.80 -10.50
C SER A 146 47.80 20.56 -11.01
N THR A 147 47.50 19.58 -10.14
CA THR A 147 46.80 18.36 -10.54
C THR A 147 45.31 18.38 -10.17
N THR A 148 44.45 18.11 -11.15
CA THR A 148 43.00 17.97 -10.91
C THR A 148 42.71 16.61 -10.28
N ARG A 149 41.91 16.60 -9.20
CA ARG A 149 41.57 15.36 -8.48
C ARG A 149 40.36 14.65 -9.08
N LYS A 150 40.22 13.38 -8.75
CA LYS A 150 39.12 12.52 -9.22
C LYS A 150 37.79 12.93 -8.59
N SER A 151 37.84 13.40 -7.35
CA SER A 151 36.70 13.92 -6.61
C SER A 151 36.67 15.45 -6.67
N ALA A 152 35.57 16.00 -7.19
CA ALA A 152 35.31 17.44 -7.16
C ALA A 152 35.29 18.01 -5.74
N ILE A 153 34.76 17.24 -4.76
CA ILE A 153 34.76 17.63 -3.35
C ILE A 153 36.18 17.73 -2.81
N THR A 154 37.03 16.75 -3.15
CA THR A 154 38.40 16.67 -2.64
C THR A 154 39.27 17.77 -3.24
N ASP A 155 39.14 18.04 -4.54
CA ASP A 155 39.82 19.15 -5.22
C ASP A 155 39.46 20.50 -4.57
N HIS A 156 38.16 20.73 -4.42
CA HIS A 156 37.62 21.93 -3.79
C HIS A 156 38.10 22.10 -2.34
N CYS A 157 38.05 21.04 -1.52
CA CYS A 157 38.47 21.11 -0.12
C CYS A 157 39.94 21.45 0.05
N THR A 158 40.82 21.02 -0.86
CA THR A 158 42.23 21.40 -0.79
C THR A 158 42.52 22.82 -1.22
N ARG A 159 41.76 23.35 -2.18
CA ARG A 159 41.94 24.74 -2.63
C ARG A 159 41.36 25.73 -1.61
N GLU A 160 40.21 25.41 -1.05
CA GLU A 160 39.49 26.32 -0.14
C GLU A 160 39.71 26.02 1.35
N THR A 161 40.49 24.99 1.72
CA THR A 161 40.75 24.58 3.13
C THR A 161 39.50 24.35 3.96
N HIS A 162 38.43 23.82 3.36
CA HIS A 162 37.14 23.61 4.02
C HIS A 162 36.99 22.19 4.59
N ILE A 163 36.28 22.07 5.72
CA ILE A 163 35.89 20.80 6.34
C ILE A 163 34.44 20.47 5.94
N MET A 164 34.24 19.26 5.41
CA MET A 164 32.92 18.75 5.04
C MET A 164 32.33 17.99 6.21
N ASP A 165 31.03 18.19 6.44
CA ASP A 165 30.24 17.39 7.37
C ASP A 165 29.75 16.14 6.62
N TRP A 166 30.17 14.97 7.09
CA TRP A 166 29.87 13.69 6.43
C TRP A 166 28.72 12.91 7.09
N ASP A 167 28.25 13.37 8.25
CA ASP A 167 27.34 12.60 9.12
C ASP A 167 25.90 13.14 9.09
N ASN A 168 25.62 14.14 8.25
CA ASN A 168 24.31 14.78 8.09
C ASN A 168 23.46 14.19 6.95
#